data_AF-A0A7C3TXX0-F1
#
_entry.id   AF-A0A7C3TXX0-F1
#
_cell.length_a   1.000
_cell.length_b   1.000
_cell.length_c   1.000
_cell.angle_alpha   90.00
_cell.angle_beta   90.00
_cell.angle_gamma   90.00
#
_symmetry.space_group_name_H-M   'P 1'
#
loop_
_entity.id
_entity.type
_entity.pdbx_description
1 polymer ?
#
loop_
_entity_poly.entity_id
_entity_poly.type
_entity_poly.pdbx_seq_one_letter_code
_entity_poly.pdbx_strand_id
1 'polypeptide(L)'
;GVDVWLNTPMRPLEASGTSGMKAAHNGVANFSVLDGWWIEGHLEGITGWSIGPEREDGRTPQQIFEEEIDDFYHKLEYLILPLYYGRVDWWVKLMKNSIGKIASYFNAHRMMRRYVSEAYFHQPIINHQLEMKEA
;
A
#
# COMPACT_ATOMS: atom_id res chain seq x y z
N GLY A 1 -19.09 -2.53 -10.85
CA GLY A 1 -18.02 -2.23 -9.87
C GLY A 1 -16.82 -3.11 -10.15
N VAL A 2 -15.80 -3.05 -9.31
CA VAL A 2 -14.64 -3.95 -9.32
C VAL A 2 -14.49 -4.49 -7.90
N ASP A 3 -14.19 -5.78 -7.73
CA ASP A 3 -14.03 -6.41 -6.41
C ASP A 3 -12.56 -6.59 -6.00
N VAL A 4 -11.68 -6.79 -6.99
CA VAL A 4 -10.22 -6.89 -6.82
C VAL A 4 -9.53 -5.94 -7.79
N TRP A 5 -8.65 -5.09 -7.26
CA TRP A 5 -7.74 -4.27 -8.05
C TRP A 5 -6.40 -4.99 -8.21
N LEU A 6 -6.03 -5.32 -9.45
CA LEU A 6 -4.82 -6.05 -9.79
C LEU A 6 -3.74 -5.10 -10.32
N ASN A 7 -2.49 -5.26 -9.85
CA ASN A 7 -1.34 -4.54 -10.38
C ASN A 7 -0.06 -5.39 -10.34
N THR A 8 0.63 -5.48 -11.46
CA THR A 8 1.84 -6.30 -11.62
C THR A 8 3.00 -5.47 -12.20
N PRO A 9 3.45 -4.41 -11.51
CA PRO A 9 4.60 -3.62 -11.94
C PRO A 9 5.87 -4.46 -11.88
N MET A 10 6.84 -4.12 -12.72
CA MET A 10 8.21 -4.59 -12.51
C MET A 10 8.83 -3.81 -11.36
N ARG A 11 9.37 -4.49 -10.37
CA ARG A 11 10.08 -3.85 -9.26
C ARG A 11 11.43 -3.27 -9.73
N PRO A 12 11.91 -2.15 -9.18
CA PRO A 12 11.22 -1.15 -8.34
C PRO A 12 10.74 0.04 -9.18
N LEU A 13 9.98 -0.19 -10.26
CA LEU A 13 9.65 0.85 -11.25
C LEU A 13 8.35 1.60 -10.92
N GLU A 14 7.57 1.13 -9.94
CA GLU A 14 6.41 1.87 -9.45
C GLU A 14 6.83 2.80 -8.29
N ALA A 15 6.92 4.10 -8.55
CA ALA A 15 7.26 5.05 -7.49
C ALA A 15 6.18 5.14 -6.40
N SER A 16 4.91 5.05 -6.78
CA SER A 16 3.78 5.08 -5.84
C SER A 16 2.59 4.35 -6.44
N GLY A 17 1.69 5.06 -7.13
CA GLY A 17 0.46 4.52 -7.70
C GLY A 17 -0.79 4.95 -6.91
N THR A 18 -1.66 5.76 -7.52
CA THR A 18 -2.85 6.31 -6.81
C THR A 18 -4.15 5.57 -7.13
N SER A 19 -4.18 4.74 -8.17
CA SER A 19 -5.37 3.98 -8.58
C SER A 19 -5.74 2.92 -7.55
N GLY A 20 -4.78 2.20 -6.96
CA GLY A 20 -5.04 1.26 -5.87
C GLY A 20 -5.57 1.95 -4.60
N MET A 21 -5.09 3.16 -4.29
CA MET A 21 -5.65 3.98 -3.21
C MET A 21 -7.11 4.36 -3.47
N LYS A 22 -7.45 4.73 -4.72
CA LYS A 22 -8.84 5.01 -5.14
C LYS A 22 -9.72 3.78 -5.07
N ALA A 23 -9.19 2.61 -5.44
CA ALA A 23 -9.91 1.34 -5.34
C ALA A 23 -10.27 1.04 -3.87
N ALA A 24 -9.32 1.23 -2.95
CA ALA A 24 -9.57 1.02 -1.53
C ALA A 24 -10.65 1.93 -0.93
N HIS A 25 -10.78 3.17 -1.40
CA HIS A 25 -11.88 4.07 -1.01
C HIS A 25 -13.27 3.50 -1.36
N ASN A 26 -13.34 2.61 -2.35
CA ASN A 26 -14.57 1.96 -2.78
C ASN A 26 -14.72 0.54 -2.19
N GLY A 27 -13.91 0.18 -1.18
CA GLY A 27 -13.95 -1.16 -0.56
C GLY A 27 -13.35 -2.26 -1.42
N VAL A 28 -12.63 -1.92 -2.49
CA VAL A 28 -11.98 -2.91 -3.36
C VAL A 28 -10.73 -3.44 -2.67
N ALA A 29 -10.51 -4.76 -2.72
CA ALA A 29 -9.29 -5.38 -2.22
C ALA A 29 -8.15 -5.20 -3.23
N ASN A 30 -6.93 -4.96 -2.76
CA ASN A 30 -5.77 -4.85 -3.63
C ASN A 30 -5.08 -6.21 -3.79
N PHE A 31 -4.62 -6.54 -4.98
CA PHE A 31 -3.77 -7.69 -5.25
C PHE A 31 -2.61 -7.22 -6.12
N SER A 32 -1.44 -7.08 -5.54
CA SER A 32 -0.34 -6.41 -6.23
C SER A 32 1.03 -6.90 -5.79
N VAL A 33 1.98 -6.85 -6.72
CA VAL A 33 3.42 -6.91 -6.40
C VAL A 33 3.75 -5.82 -5.37
N LEU A 34 4.64 -6.13 -4.41
CA LEU A 34 5.05 -5.19 -3.34
C LEU A 34 6.02 -4.13 -3.89
N ASP A 35 5.45 -3.12 -4.55
CA ASP A 35 6.16 -1.96 -5.05
C ASP A 35 5.36 -0.66 -4.80
N GLY A 36 6.05 0.48 -4.85
CA GLY A 36 5.46 1.80 -4.68
C GLY A 36 4.64 1.95 -3.39
N TRP A 37 3.42 2.46 -3.52
CA TRP A 37 2.55 2.74 -2.37
C TRP A 37 2.10 1.47 -1.64
N TRP A 38 2.11 0.33 -2.34
CA TRP A 38 1.53 -0.90 -1.81
C TRP A 38 2.34 -1.41 -0.61
N ILE A 39 3.64 -1.16 -0.59
CA ILE A 39 4.52 -1.47 0.55
C ILE A 39 4.02 -0.79 1.84
N GLU A 40 3.43 0.40 1.76
CA GLU A 40 2.89 1.12 2.91
C GLU A 40 1.47 0.67 3.30
N GLY A 41 0.67 0.22 2.33
CA GLY A 41 -0.76 -0.10 2.52
C GLY A 41 -1.09 -1.59 2.66
N HIS A 42 -0.12 -2.45 2.35
CA HIS A 42 -0.28 -3.90 2.36
C HIS A 42 -0.35 -4.45 3.78
N LEU A 43 -1.40 -5.24 4.02
CA LEU A 43 -1.54 -6.13 5.16
C LEU A 43 -2.16 -7.42 4.63
N GLU A 44 -1.36 -8.48 4.54
CA GLU A 44 -1.73 -9.74 3.90
C GLU A 44 -3.05 -10.31 4.44
N GLY A 45 -4.00 -10.56 3.53
CA GLY A 45 -5.35 -11.06 3.84
C GLY A 45 -6.26 -10.09 4.60
N ILE A 46 -5.77 -8.89 4.94
CA ILE A 46 -6.53 -7.86 5.68
C ILE A 46 -6.95 -6.71 4.77
N THR A 47 -6.02 -6.17 3.98
CA THR A 47 -6.31 -5.08 3.01
C THR A 47 -6.20 -5.55 1.57
N GLY A 48 -5.68 -6.76 1.36
CA GLY A 48 -5.36 -7.32 0.06
C GLY A 48 -4.31 -8.42 0.16
N TRP A 49 -3.67 -8.72 -0.96
CA TRP A 49 -2.62 -9.73 -1.06
C TRP A 49 -1.41 -9.18 -1.84
N SER A 50 -0.22 -9.61 -1.45
CA SER A 50 0.99 -9.39 -2.24
C SER A 50 1.10 -10.40 -3.39
N ILE A 51 1.92 -10.10 -4.39
CA ILE A 51 2.37 -11.05 -5.42
C ILE A 51 3.89 -11.20 -5.31
N GLY A 52 4.35 -12.44 -5.22
CA GLY A 52 5.76 -12.81 -5.13
C GLY A 52 6.39 -12.56 -3.76
N PRO A 53 7.73 -12.65 -3.67
CA PRO A 53 8.42 -12.60 -2.40
C PRO A 53 8.36 -11.22 -1.73
N GLU A 54 8.41 -11.21 -0.39
CA GLU A 54 8.49 -9.96 0.40
C GLU A 54 9.82 -9.24 0.24
N ARG A 55 10.90 -9.97 -0.09
CA ARG A 55 12.26 -9.45 -0.23
C ARG A 55 12.97 -10.09 -1.42
N GLU A 56 13.93 -9.37 -1.99
CA GLU A 56 14.75 -9.80 -3.12
C GLU A 56 16.12 -10.33 -2.64
N ASP A 57 16.15 -11.20 -1.62
CA ASP A 57 17.38 -11.69 -0.95
C ASP A 57 18.28 -12.54 -1.86
N GLY A 58 19.05 -11.86 -2.72
CA GLY A 58 20.04 -12.50 -3.60
C GLY A 58 19.44 -13.23 -4.81
N ARG A 59 18.13 -13.10 -5.04
CA ARG A 59 17.45 -13.68 -6.21
C ARG A 59 17.77 -12.89 -7.48
N THR A 60 17.86 -13.61 -8.60
CA THR A 60 17.91 -12.98 -9.93
C THR A 60 16.52 -12.48 -10.34
N PRO A 61 16.42 -11.48 -11.24
CA PRO A 61 15.13 -11.03 -11.76
C PRO A 61 14.26 -12.15 -12.34
N GLN A 62 14.88 -13.15 -12.96
CA GLN A 62 14.18 -14.29 -13.53
C GLN A 62 13.55 -15.18 -12.45
N GLN A 63 14.28 -15.45 -11.36
CA GLN A 63 13.74 -16.22 -10.23
C GLN A 63 12.58 -15.50 -9.55
N ILE A 64 12.70 -14.18 -9.36
CA ILE A 64 11.61 -13.37 -8.79
C ILE A 64 10.37 -13.45 -9.67
N PHE A 65 10.53 -13.32 -11.00
CA PHE A 65 9.42 -13.39 -11.94
C PHE A 65 8.72 -14.76 -11.94
N GLU A 66 9.48 -15.85 -11.85
CA GLU A 66 8.94 -17.20 -11.72
C GLU A 66 8.15 -17.37 -10.41
N GLU A 67 8.70 -16.91 -9.28
CA GLU A 67 8.00 -16.91 -7.98
C GLU A 67 6.74 -16.03 -7.99
N GLU A 68 6.78 -14.86 -8.64
CA GLU A 68 5.62 -13.97 -8.80
C GLU A 68 4.49 -14.63 -9.59
N ILE A 69 4.81 -15.37 -10.67
CA ILE A 69 3.82 -16.11 -11.45
C ILE A 69 3.16 -17.21 -10.60
N ASP A 70 3.98 -18.03 -9.94
CA ASP A 70 3.48 -19.16 -9.16
C ASP A 70 2.60 -18.67 -8.00
N ASP A 71 3.04 -17.65 -7.27
CA ASP A 71 2.29 -17.05 -6.17
C ASP A 71 0.99 -16.37 -6.66
N PHE A 72 1.05 -15.69 -7.81
CA PHE A 72 -0.13 -15.07 -8.41
C PHE A 72 -1.25 -16.09 -8.66
N TYR A 73 -0.93 -17.17 -9.38
CA TYR A 73 -1.93 -18.21 -9.69
C TYR A 73 -2.37 -18.95 -8.43
N HIS A 74 -1.44 -19.26 -7.53
CA HIS A 74 -1.76 -19.96 -6.28
C HIS A 74 -2.75 -19.16 -5.43
N LYS A 75 -2.48 -17.87 -5.19
CA LYS A 75 -3.36 -17.02 -4.39
C LYS A 75 -4.70 -16.82 -5.08
N LEU A 76 -4.73 -16.66 -6.40
CA LEU A 76 -5.99 -16.50 -7.13
C LEU A 76 -6.87 -17.75 -6.99
N GLU A 77 -6.32 -18.94 -7.28
CA GLU A 77 -7.03 -20.20 -7.29
C GLU A 77 -7.44 -20.67 -5.90
N TYR A 78 -6.52 -20.63 -4.93
CA TYR A 78 -6.71 -21.29 -3.64
C TYR A 78 -7.12 -20.34 -2.51
N LEU A 79 -6.95 -19.02 -2.66
CA LEU A 79 -7.31 -18.05 -1.62
C LEU A 79 -8.43 -17.09 -2.06
N ILE A 80 -8.22 -16.34 -3.14
CA ILE A 80 -9.08 -15.22 -3.53
C ILE A 80 -10.43 -15.73 -4.06
N LEU A 81 -10.42 -16.63 -5.05
CA LEU A 81 -11.67 -17.15 -5.63
C LEU A 81 -12.52 -17.91 -4.60
N PRO A 82 -11.98 -18.83 -3.77
CA PRO A 82 -12.77 -19.52 -2.75
C PRO A 82 -13.34 -18.56 -1.69
N LEU A 83 -12.58 -17.53 -1.30
CA LEU A 83 -13.05 -16.51 -0.36
C LEU A 83 -14.21 -15.70 -0.95
N TYR A 84 -14.06 -15.25 -2.20
CA TYR A 84 -15.04 -14.44 -2.90
C TYR A 84 -16.37 -15.18 -3.09
N TYR A 85 -16.34 -16.43 -3.59
CA TYR A 85 -17.56 -17.18 -3.86
C TYR A 85 -18.14 -17.88 -2.62
N GLY A 86 -17.29 -18.26 -1.67
CA GLY A 86 -17.70 -19.13 -0.55
C GLY A 86 -17.94 -18.41 0.77
N ARG A 87 -17.43 -17.19 0.97
CA ARG A 87 -17.36 -16.55 2.31
C ARG A 87 -17.66 -15.05 2.27
N VAL A 88 -18.90 -14.70 1.92
CA VAL A 88 -19.37 -13.30 1.81
C VAL A 88 -19.06 -12.46 3.06
N ASP A 89 -19.25 -12.99 4.27
CA ASP A 89 -18.97 -12.25 5.52
C ASP A 89 -17.50 -11.83 5.63
N TRP A 90 -16.59 -12.70 5.18
CA TRP A 90 -15.17 -12.41 5.18
C TRP A 90 -14.80 -11.43 4.06
N TRP A 91 -15.45 -11.53 2.90
CA TRP A 91 -15.28 -10.55 1.83
C TRP A 91 -15.72 -9.15 2.29
N VAL A 92 -16.88 -9.03 2.93
CA VAL A 92 -17.35 -7.75 3.50
C VAL A 92 -16.38 -7.22 4.56
N LYS A 93 -15.78 -8.10 5.38
CA LYS A 93 -14.75 -7.70 6.34
C LYS A 93 -13.49 -7.17 5.63
N LEU A 94 -13.05 -7.81 4.54
CA LEU A 94 -11.96 -7.36 3.69
C LEU A 94 -12.26 -5.97 3.09
N MET A 95 -13.46 -5.76 2.55
CA MET A 95 -13.89 -4.45 2.02
C MET A 95 -13.85 -3.35 3.10
N LYS A 96 -14.38 -3.64 4.29
CA LYS A 96 -14.35 -2.72 5.44
C LYS A 96 -12.93 -2.40 5.90
N ASN A 97 -12.04 -3.37 5.89
CA ASN A 97 -10.63 -3.16 6.22
C ASN A 97 -9.92 -2.31 5.15
N SER A 98 -10.20 -2.53 3.87
CA SER A 98 -9.67 -1.71 2.78
C SER A 98 -10.01 -0.23 2.99
N ILE A 99 -11.29 0.08 3.25
CA ILE A 99 -11.71 1.46 3.58
C ILE A 99 -11.07 1.93 4.90
N GLY A 100 -11.20 1.14 5.97
CA GLY A 100 -10.83 1.57 7.31
C GLY A 100 -9.33 1.78 7.51
N LYS A 101 -8.47 1.06 6.77
CA LYS A 101 -7.02 1.09 6.94
C LYS A 101 -6.31 1.85 5.84
N ILE A 102 -6.71 1.68 4.59
CA ILE A 102 -6.08 2.36 3.46
C ILE A 102 -6.72 3.73 3.27
N ALA A 103 -8.03 3.80 3.03
CA ALA A 103 -8.67 5.08 2.67
C ALA A 103 -8.55 6.15 3.77
N SER A 104 -8.55 5.73 5.04
CA SER A 104 -8.34 6.63 6.18
C SER A 104 -6.95 7.27 6.21
N TYR A 105 -5.93 6.59 5.68
CA TYR A 105 -4.54 7.06 5.69
C TYR A 105 -4.11 7.71 4.37
N PHE A 106 -4.46 7.10 3.24
CA PHE A 106 -4.08 7.55 1.90
C PHE A 106 -5.09 8.53 1.31
N ASN A 107 -5.08 9.77 1.82
CA ASN A 107 -5.93 10.84 1.28
C ASN A 107 -5.12 12.12 1.01
N ALA A 108 -5.58 12.89 0.02
CA ALA A 108 -4.91 14.12 -0.41
C ALA A 108 -4.88 15.21 0.68
N HIS A 109 -5.84 15.20 1.62
CA HIS A 109 -5.85 16.14 2.74
C HIS A 109 -4.62 15.94 3.63
N ARG A 110 -4.30 14.69 3.97
CA ARG A 110 -3.10 14.34 4.73
C ARG A 110 -1.85 14.75 3.97
N MET A 111 -1.75 14.40 2.67
CA MET A 111 -0.60 14.77 1.83
C MET A 111 -0.38 16.29 1.82
N MET A 112 -1.42 17.06 1.51
CA MET A 112 -1.35 18.52 1.46
C MET A 112 -1.00 19.12 2.80
N ARG A 113 -1.58 18.63 3.91
CA ARG A 113 -1.23 19.08 5.26
C ARG A 113 0.26 18.93 5.52
N ARG A 114 0.83 17.75 5.26
CA ARG A 114 2.26 17.49 5.44
C ARG A 114 3.11 18.37 4.52
N TYR A 115 2.72 18.52 3.27
CA TYR A 115 3.42 19.37 2.31
C TYR A 115 3.53 20.82 2.82
N VAL A 116 2.42 21.37 3.28
CA VAL A 116 2.35 22.74 3.83
C VAL A 116 3.17 22.85 5.12
N SER A 117 2.95 21.96 6.10
CA SER A 117 3.59 22.10 7.43
C SER A 117 5.06 21.70 7.46
N GLU A 118 5.48 20.70 6.68
CA GLU A 118 6.82 20.10 6.75
C GLU A 118 7.76 20.65 5.67
N ALA A 119 7.26 21.05 4.50
CA ALA A 119 8.11 21.53 3.40
C ALA A 119 8.03 23.06 3.21
N TYR A 120 6.84 23.68 3.31
CA TYR A 120 6.67 25.11 3.04
C TYR A 120 6.79 26.01 4.29
N PHE A 121 6.14 25.62 5.38
CA PHE A 121 6.10 26.40 6.63
C PHE A 121 6.98 25.81 7.72
N HIS A 122 8.03 25.06 7.34
CA HIS A 122 9.02 24.56 8.29
C HIS A 122 9.67 25.75 9.00
N GLN A 123 9.15 26.13 10.16
CA GLN A 123 9.82 27.10 11.01
C GLN A 123 11.02 26.39 11.62
N PRO A 124 12.26 26.79 11.30
CA PRO A 124 13.38 26.36 12.11
C PRO A 124 13.12 26.88 13.53
N ILE A 125 13.27 26.00 14.53
CA ILE A 125 13.28 26.43 15.93
C ILE A 125 14.49 27.35 16.08
N ILE A 126 14.27 28.66 15.95
CA ILE A 126 15.26 29.66 16.34
C ILE A 126 15.26 29.62 17.87
N ASN A 127 16.22 28.91 18.44
CA ASN A 127 16.53 28.93 19.87
C ASN A 127 16.96 30.35 20.26
N HIS A 128 16.00 31.20 20.61
CA HIS A 128 16.25 32.57 21.06
C HIS A 128 16.60 32.64 22.56
N GLN A 129 17.46 31.73 23.06
CA GLN A 129 17.84 31.69 24.49
C GLN A 129 19.34 31.66 24.79
N LEU A 130 20.22 31.97 23.83
CA LEU A 130 21.64 32.25 24.08
C LEU A 130 21.99 33.42 23.14
N GLU A 131 21.87 34.68 23.53
CA GLU A 131 22.97 35.47 24.10
C GLU A 131 22.40 36.70 24.84
N MET A 132 21.95 36.49 26.08
CA MET A 132 21.84 37.55 27.10
C MET A 132 22.95 37.35 28.14
N LYS A 133 24.21 37.26 27.68
CA LYS A 133 25.38 37.06 28.55
C LYS A 133 26.66 37.78 28.13
N GLU A 134 26.53 38.95 27.50
CA GLU A 134 27.61 39.95 27.52
C GLU A 134 27.04 41.28 28.02
N ALA A 135 26.92 41.36 29.35
CA ALA A 135 26.84 42.57 30.14
C ALA A 135 28.02 42.58 31.09
#